data_AF-A0A956ARG9-F1
#
_entry.id   AF-A0A956ARG9-F1
#
_cell.length_a   1.000
_cell.length_b   1.000
_cell.length_c   1.000
_cell.angle_alpha   90.00
_cell.angle_beta   90.00
_cell.angle_gamma   90.00
#
_symmetry.space_group_name_H-M   'P 1'
#
loop_
_entity.id
_entity.type
_entity.pdbx_description
1 polymer ?
#
loop_
_entity_poly.entity_id
_entity_poly.type
_entity_poly.pdbx_seq_one_letter_code
_entity_poly.pdbx_strand_id
1 'polypeptide(L)'
;EYEVLNAFFSEYTKNIGHGGTFVRTDDPLEIGTEFVFSLVVPQLPAPLELRGRVHWRVTRESALPGQEPGMGIGFIYDSEVERARVEAIVERLMNESLGPVVSGKLLTKVHK
;
A
#
# COMPACT_ATOMS: atom_id res chain seq x y z
N GLU A 1 14.95 15.77 -5.93
CA GLU A 1 14.30 14.44 -6.12
C GLU A 1 14.15 13.59 -4.84
N TYR A 2 14.30 14.16 -3.63
CA TYR A 2 14.15 13.39 -2.37
C TYR A 2 12.77 13.53 -1.68
N GLU A 3 11.92 14.47 -2.09
CA GLU A 3 10.60 14.69 -1.48
C GLU A 3 9.51 13.72 -1.96
N VAL A 4 9.66 13.18 -3.18
CA VAL A 4 8.67 12.26 -3.77
C VAL A 4 8.66 10.91 -3.04
N LEU A 5 9.81 10.48 -2.49
CA LEU A 5 9.95 9.23 -1.76
C LEU A 5 9.19 9.24 -0.43
N ASN A 6 9.25 10.32 0.35
CA ASN A 6 8.56 10.39 1.65
C ASN A 6 7.04 10.44 1.52
N ALA A 7 6.51 11.09 0.49
CA ALA A 7 5.07 11.09 0.19
C ALA A 7 4.61 9.69 -0.25
N PHE A 8 5.41 8.99 -1.07
CA PHE A 8 5.12 7.63 -1.52
C PHE A 8 5.00 6.65 -0.35
N PHE A 9 5.90 6.71 0.63
CA PHE A 9 5.89 5.77 1.76
C PHE A 9 4.79 6.06 2.79
N SER A 10 4.47 7.32 3.08
CA SER A 10 3.47 7.63 4.13
C SER A 10 2.03 7.29 3.70
N GLU A 11 1.75 7.33 2.39
CA GLU A 11 0.44 6.97 1.82
C GLU A 11 0.31 5.44 1.66
N TYR A 12 1.40 4.78 1.20
CA TYR A 12 1.44 3.33 1.05
C TYR A 12 1.25 2.64 2.42
N THR A 13 1.97 3.07 3.44
CA THR A 13 2.16 2.26 4.65
C THR A 13 0.97 2.20 5.63
N LYS A 14 -0.03 3.08 5.51
CA LYS A 14 -1.15 3.09 6.47
C LYS A 14 -2.01 1.83 6.44
N ASN A 15 -2.12 1.17 5.28
CA ASN A 15 -3.04 0.02 5.12
C ASN A 15 -2.35 -1.28 4.65
N ILE A 16 -1.07 -1.25 4.21
CA ILE A 16 -0.42 -2.45 3.62
C ILE A 16 -0.25 -3.55 4.66
N GLY A 17 0.06 -3.18 5.92
CA GLY A 17 0.10 -4.15 7.02
C GLY A 17 -1.26 -4.78 7.37
N HIS A 18 -2.36 -4.24 6.83
CA HIS A 18 -3.72 -4.76 6.99
C HIS A 18 -4.26 -5.47 5.74
N GLY A 19 -3.40 -5.70 4.74
CA GLY A 19 -3.80 -6.37 3.50
C GLY A 19 -4.48 -5.46 2.49
N GLY A 20 -4.06 -4.19 2.37
CA GLY A 20 -4.50 -3.34 1.26
C GLY A 20 -3.69 -2.06 1.09
N THR A 21 -3.82 -1.36 -0.03
CA THR A 21 -3.14 -0.08 -0.23
C THR A 21 -3.97 0.86 -1.09
N PHE A 22 -3.73 2.16 -0.94
CA PHE A 22 -4.28 3.15 -1.85
C PHE A 22 -3.23 3.49 -2.91
N VAL A 23 -3.63 3.42 -4.18
CA VAL A 23 -2.80 3.83 -5.31
C VAL A 23 -3.41 5.06 -5.93
N ARG A 24 -2.69 6.19 -5.81
CA ARG A 24 -3.01 7.40 -6.56
C ARG A 24 -2.77 7.15 -8.04
N THR A 25 -3.80 7.35 -8.85
CA THR A 25 -3.76 7.23 -10.30
C THR A 25 -4.90 8.05 -10.89
N ASP A 26 -4.65 8.67 -12.05
CA ASP A 26 -5.70 9.36 -12.80
C ASP A 26 -6.64 8.39 -13.53
N ASP A 27 -6.19 7.15 -13.74
CA ASP A 27 -6.95 6.09 -14.40
C ASP A 27 -7.09 4.88 -13.46
N PRO A 28 -8.03 4.92 -12.51
CA PRO A 28 -8.25 3.80 -11.60
C PRO A 28 -9.04 2.67 -12.26
N LEU A 29 -8.56 1.45 -12.05
CA LEU A 29 -9.24 0.23 -12.50
C LEU A 29 -10.65 0.10 -11.89
N GLU A 30 -11.50 -0.71 -12.53
CA GLU A 30 -12.86 -0.94 -12.07
C GLU A 30 -12.90 -1.69 -10.74
N ILE A 31 -13.90 -1.39 -9.90
CA ILE A 31 -14.12 -2.10 -8.64
C ILE A 31 -14.33 -3.59 -8.94
N GLY A 32 -13.67 -4.46 -8.18
CA GLY A 32 -13.69 -5.90 -8.35
C GLY A 32 -12.60 -6.45 -9.26
N THR A 33 -11.87 -5.59 -10.00
CA THR A 33 -10.75 -6.00 -10.86
C THR A 33 -9.66 -6.66 -10.03
N GLU A 34 -9.29 -7.89 -10.41
CA GLU A 34 -8.14 -8.60 -9.84
C GLU A 34 -6.94 -8.50 -10.78
N PHE A 35 -5.76 -8.22 -10.20
CA PHE A 35 -4.53 -8.10 -10.97
C PHE A 35 -3.30 -8.41 -10.09
N VAL A 36 -2.19 -8.72 -10.77
CA VAL A 36 -0.87 -8.83 -10.16
C VAL A 36 -0.18 -7.48 -10.32
N PHE A 37 0.48 -7.01 -9.26
CA PHE A 37 1.29 -5.80 -9.30
C PHE A 37 2.58 -5.99 -8.50
N SER A 38 3.60 -5.21 -8.84
CA SER A 38 4.90 -5.29 -8.19
C SER A 38 5.15 -4.05 -7.35
N LEU A 39 5.46 -4.24 -6.07
CA LEU A 39 5.91 -3.18 -5.18
C LEU A 39 7.43 -3.03 -5.31
N VAL A 40 7.87 -1.91 -5.87
CA VAL A 40 9.30 -1.56 -5.94
C VAL A 40 9.67 -0.82 -4.68
N VAL A 41 10.49 -1.45 -3.83
CA VAL A 41 11.04 -0.81 -2.63
C VAL A 41 12.53 -0.58 -2.86
N PRO A 42 13.07 0.64 -2.68
CA PRO A 42 14.48 0.94 -2.94
C PRO A 42 15.47 0.05 -2.16
N GLN A 43 15.03 -0.50 -1.03
CA GLN A 43 15.82 -1.37 -0.15
C GLN A 43 15.74 -2.85 -0.54
N LEU A 44 14.79 -3.24 -1.39
CA LEU A 44 14.68 -4.62 -1.87
C LEU A 44 15.51 -4.80 -3.14
N PRO A 45 16.27 -5.90 -3.26
CA PRO A 45 17.00 -6.21 -4.49
C PRO A 45 16.08 -6.62 -5.65
N ALA A 46 14.82 -6.99 -5.37
CA ALA A 46 13.81 -7.34 -6.35
C ALA A 46 12.43 -6.80 -5.93
N PRO A 47 11.56 -6.40 -6.89
CA PRO A 47 10.19 -6.00 -6.58
C PRO A 47 9.42 -7.13 -5.89
N LEU A 48 8.55 -6.76 -4.95
CA LEU A 48 7.64 -7.71 -4.31
C LEU A 48 6.37 -7.84 -5.17
N GLU A 49 6.18 -8.99 -5.81
CA GLU A 49 4.95 -9.27 -6.55
C GLU A 49 3.80 -9.63 -5.59
N LEU A 50 2.66 -8.99 -5.78
CA LEU A 50 1.45 -9.15 -4.98
C LEU A 50 0.22 -9.28 -5.88
N ARG A 51 -0.80 -9.97 -5.39
CA ARG A 51 -2.13 -10.01 -6.00
C ARG A 51 -3.05 -9.06 -5.27
N GLY A 52 -3.88 -8.34 -6.02
CA GLY A 52 -4.81 -7.38 -5.44
C GLY A 52 -6.15 -7.35 -6.16
N ARG A 53 -7.17 -6.89 -5.44
CA ARG A 53 -8.50 -6.59 -5.94
C ARG A 53 -8.86 -5.14 -5.65
N VAL A 54 -9.43 -4.43 -6.61
CA VAL A 54 -9.96 -3.08 -6.36
C VAL A 54 -11.22 -3.16 -5.49
N HIS A 55 -11.22 -2.51 -4.32
CA HIS A 55 -12.39 -2.41 -3.44
C HIS A 55 -13.19 -1.12 -3.67
N TRP A 56 -12.49 -0.03 -4.01
CA TRP A 56 -13.11 1.27 -4.28
C TRP A 56 -12.21 2.10 -5.19
N ARG A 57 -12.80 3.06 -5.91
CA ARG A 57 -12.07 4.00 -6.75
C ARG A 57 -12.62 5.42 -6.65
N VAL A 58 -11.76 6.39 -6.89
CA VAL A 58 -12.08 7.81 -7.04
C VAL A 58 -11.51 8.24 -8.38
N THR A 59 -12.40 8.50 -9.33
CA THR A 59 -12.01 9.08 -10.63
C THR A 59 -11.74 10.57 -10.49
N ARG A 60 -10.99 11.16 -11.41
CA ARG A 60 -10.70 12.59 -11.43
C ARG A 60 -11.98 13.43 -11.47
N GLU A 61 -12.99 12.94 -12.19
CA GLU A 61 -14.30 13.59 -12.35
C GLU A 61 -15.14 13.53 -11.07
N SER A 62 -14.94 12.49 -10.26
CA SER A 62 -15.69 12.27 -9.01
C SER A 62 -14.97 12.78 -7.76
N ALA A 63 -13.72 13.24 -7.88
CA ALA A 63 -12.91 13.65 -6.76
C ALA A 63 -13.46 14.94 -6.12
N LEU A 64 -13.65 14.92 -4.80
CA LEU A 64 -14.00 16.12 -4.04
C LEU A 64 -12.79 17.08 -3.95
N PRO A 65 -13.00 18.38 -3.68
CA PRO A 65 -11.88 19.31 -3.46
C PRO A 65 -10.96 18.82 -2.34
N GLY A 66 -9.67 18.62 -2.68
CA GLY A 66 -8.66 18.09 -1.77
C GLY A 66 -8.60 16.56 -1.68
N GLN A 67 -9.39 15.84 -2.48
CA GLN A 67 -9.33 14.40 -2.62
C GLN A 67 -8.50 14.02 -3.85
N GLU A 68 -7.52 13.13 -3.66
CA GLU A 68 -6.69 12.63 -4.75
C GLU A 68 -7.42 11.49 -5.49
N PRO A 69 -7.42 11.49 -6.85
CA PRO A 69 -7.93 10.37 -7.62
C PRO A 69 -7.07 9.12 -7.43
N GLY A 70 -7.69 7.95 -7.49
CA GLY A 70 -6.97 6.69 -7.34
C GLY A 70 -7.89 5.52 -7.02
N MET A 71 -7.31 4.45 -6.50
CA MET A 71 -8.03 3.23 -6.13
C MET A 71 -7.51 2.62 -4.85
N GLY A 72 -8.42 2.08 -4.05
CA GLY A 72 -8.12 1.21 -2.92
C GLY A 72 -8.06 -0.24 -3.38
N ILE A 73 -6.91 -0.87 -3.15
CA ILE A 73 -6.62 -2.27 -3.47
C ILE A 73 -6.60 -3.06 -2.17
N GLY A 74 -7.30 -4.19 -2.12
CA GLY A 74 -7.17 -5.21 -1.09
C GLY A 74 -6.28 -6.33 -1.60
N PHE A 75 -5.35 -6.81 -0.79
CA PHE A 75 -4.44 -7.88 -1.16
C PHE A 75 -5.15 -9.22 -1.12
N ILE A 76 -4.84 -10.05 -2.10
CA ILE A 76 -5.34 -11.41 -2.20
C ILE A 76 -4.19 -12.32 -1.83
N TYR A 77 -4.45 -13.21 -0.87
CA TYR A 77 -3.50 -14.22 -0.44
C TYR A 77 -4.09 -15.60 -0.73
N ASP A 78 -3.26 -16.49 -1.26
CA ASP A 78 -3.61 -17.89 -1.51
C ASP A 78 -3.65 -18.69 -0.19
N SER A 79 -3.01 -18.20 0.88
CA SER A 79 -3.06 -18.81 2.22
C SER A 79 -2.73 -17.83 3.36
N GLU A 80 -3.09 -18.20 4.60
CA GLU A 80 -2.67 -17.48 5.82
C GLU A 80 -1.13 -17.45 5.98
N VAL A 81 -0.43 -18.48 5.51
CA VAL A 81 1.04 -18.53 5.56
C VAL A 81 1.64 -17.49 4.62
N GLU A 82 1.08 -17.34 3.43
CA GLU A 82 1.48 -16.29 2.48
C GLU A 82 1.16 -14.91 3.04
N ARG A 83 -0.04 -14.73 3.59
CA ARG A 83 -0.44 -13.47 4.26
C ARG A 83 0.58 -13.06 5.32
N ALA A 84 0.87 -13.95 6.27
CA ALA A 84 1.83 -13.69 7.33
C ALA A 84 3.24 -13.38 6.80
N ARG A 85 3.66 -14.05 5.73
CA ARG A 85 4.96 -13.80 5.08
C ARG A 85 5.01 -12.41 4.45
N VAL A 86 3.99 -12.02 3.71
CA VAL A 86 3.90 -10.71 3.06
C VAL A 86 3.84 -9.60 4.12
N GLU A 87 3.00 -9.77 5.14
CA GLU A 87 2.89 -8.83 6.27
C GLU A 87 4.25 -8.63 6.95
N ALA A 88 4.98 -9.70 7.27
CA ALA A 88 6.30 -9.61 7.88
C ALA A 88 7.34 -8.90 7.00
N ILE A 89 7.31 -9.15 5.67
CA ILE A 89 8.20 -8.46 4.72
C ILE A 89 7.89 -6.97 4.69
N VAL A 90 6.61 -6.61 4.58
CA VAL A 90 6.16 -5.22 4.56
C VAL A 90 6.52 -4.51 5.85
N GLU A 91 6.20 -5.09 7.01
CA GLU A 91 6.52 -4.50 8.32
C GLU A 91 8.01 -4.22 8.47
N ARG A 92 8.86 -5.17 8.06
CA ARG A 92 10.31 -4.98 8.06
C ARG A 92 10.71 -3.80 7.18
N LEU A 93 10.19 -3.70 5.96
CA LEU A 93 10.51 -2.61 5.03
C LEU A 93 10.02 -1.26 5.54
N MET A 94 8.86 -1.23 6.22
CA MET A 94 8.38 -0.02 6.88
C MET A 94 9.34 0.44 7.98
N ASN A 95 9.82 -0.48 8.81
CA ASN A 95 10.80 -0.20 9.86
C ASN A 95 12.14 0.30 9.31
N GLU A 96 12.61 -0.29 8.21
CA GLU A 96 13.88 0.06 7.57
C GLU A 96 13.81 1.35 6.74
N SER A 97 12.67 1.67 6.11
CA SER A 97 12.51 2.83 5.22
C SER A 97 12.05 4.11 5.94
N LEU A 98 11.28 4.02 7.02
CA LEU A 98 10.76 5.19 7.72
C LEU A 98 11.55 5.54 9.01
N GLY A 99 12.51 4.70 9.39
CA GLY A 99 13.21 4.78 10.65
C GLY A 99 12.30 4.43 11.86
N PRO A 100 12.88 4.04 13.00
CA PRO A 100 12.13 3.48 14.15
C PRO A 100 11.09 4.44 14.77
N VAL A 101 11.16 5.74 14.47
CA VAL A 101 10.32 6.78 15.08
C VAL A 101 8.96 6.94 14.41
N VAL A 102 8.83 6.62 13.11
CA VAL A 102 7.57 6.75 12.36
C VAL A 102 6.77 5.44 12.39
N SER A 103 7.44 4.29 12.25
CA SER A 103 6.79 2.97 12.29
C SER A 103 6.13 2.68 13.64
N GLY A 104 6.75 3.12 14.74
CA GLY A 104 6.18 2.98 16.09
C GLY A 104 4.85 3.71 16.29
N LYS A 105 4.58 4.81 15.58
CA LYS A 105 3.31 5.56 15.69
C LYS A 105 2.21 5.04 14.78
N LEU A 106 2.58 4.33 13.70
CA LEU A 106 1.63 3.72 12.75
C LEU A 106 1.18 2.34 13.23
N LEU A 107 2.10 1.52 13.77
CA LEU A 107 1.80 0.17 14.28
C LEU A 107 1.06 0.17 15.63
N THR A 108 1.20 1.22 16.45
CA THR A 108 0.54 1.28 17.78
C THR A 108 -0.91 1.73 17.75
N LYS A 109 -1.39 2.34 16.66
CA LYS A 109 -2.82 2.66 16.49
C LYS A 109 -3.68 1.46 16.10
N VAL A 110 -3.06 0.31 15.86
CA VAL A 110 -3.67 -0.91 15.32
C VAL A 110 -4.30 -1.80 16.39
N HIS A 111 -3.94 -1.64 17.67
CA HIS A 111 -4.36 -2.53 18.77
C HIS A 111 -5.43 -1.94 19.69
N LYS A 112 -6.46 -1.25 19.17
CA LYS A 112 -7.58 -0.82 20.01
C LYS A 112 -8.93 -1.03 19.39
#